data_AF-H1XS46-F1
#
_entry.id   AF-H1XS46-F1
#
_cell.length_a   1.000
_cell.length_b   1.000
_cell.length_c   1.000
_cell.angle_alpha   90.00
_cell.angle_beta   90.00
_cell.angle_gamma   90.00
#
_symmetry.space_group_name_H-M   'P 1'
#
loop_
_entity.id
_entity.type
_entity.pdbx_description
1 polymer ?
#
loop_
_entity_poly.entity_id
_entity_poly.type
_entity_poly.pdbx_seq_one_letter_code
_entity_poly.pdbx_strand_id
1 'polypeptide(L)'
;MSKHKIFYYIGVMLLISSLLMIVANNVPILASFRWLWAPVFLVFSFVEYLQSYNKQVLYSLIYGLLYAGILQYTLWAYATDWYKHAIFEDFYAMVVVVIFHVILKNNYMIKNWIKLAKLGFISIIITGIMTIVATNINPMVVRASYSNLKYNLPGYLILERLGFGSYGYMAALIALIPILYFFIQRKTKIWFSRHMWIALLIFFLFVLIRSQIFANILIAAVILFLSISGVKKFKRNIFITLLFLFVFYSIPVKVWVNLFIDIGNFFSPITVLHNKFIDLASFIDNPNIYSSNTGIAYRANRYPLLFQAFLSRPFLGDASYNSAYEYALAAGGHLYWMSRLTLWGIFGFAGYIVILYKVFVPVLKMFNEEFRFYYFLSLLGVIILGFLKNLGGREPYIMLLIIIPGLYYLYYQTQNIPYRGRNVD
;
A
#
# COMPACT_ATOMS: atom_id res chain seq x y z
N MET A 1 27.29 5.66 -23.14
CA MET A 1 26.22 6.40 -22.41
C MET A 1 26.60 6.45 -20.94
N SER A 2 26.42 7.57 -20.21
CA SER A 2 26.85 7.62 -18.79
C SER A 2 26.02 6.67 -17.90
N LYS A 3 26.64 6.09 -16.86
CA LYS A 3 25.97 5.16 -15.93
C LYS A 3 24.70 5.73 -15.29
N HIS A 4 24.68 7.04 -15.01
CA HIS A 4 23.50 7.73 -14.47
C HIS A 4 22.36 7.80 -15.49
N LYS A 5 22.68 7.93 -16.78
CA LYS A 5 21.69 7.97 -17.86
C LYS A 5 21.12 6.57 -18.12
N ILE A 6 21.96 5.52 -18.09
CA ILE A 6 21.49 4.12 -18.16
C ILE A 6 20.57 3.80 -16.97
N PHE A 7 21.01 4.12 -15.75
CA PHE A 7 20.21 3.96 -14.54
C PHE A 7 18.85 4.65 -14.65
N TYR A 8 18.83 5.88 -15.15
CA TYR A 8 17.58 6.62 -15.36
C TYR A 8 16.62 5.88 -16.29
N TYR A 9 17.09 5.36 -17.44
CA TYR A 9 16.21 4.62 -18.36
C TYR A 9 15.73 3.30 -17.78
N ILE A 10 16.57 2.54 -17.07
CA ILE A 10 16.13 1.35 -16.36
C ILE A 10 15.08 1.72 -15.31
N GLY A 11 15.29 2.80 -14.56
CA GLY A 11 14.34 3.33 -13.60
C GLY A 11 13.01 3.76 -14.23
N VAL A 12 13.04 4.38 -15.42
CA VAL A 12 11.84 4.71 -16.21
C VAL A 12 11.05 3.44 -16.52
N MET A 13 11.73 2.41 -17.00
CA MET A 13 11.08 1.16 -17.38
C MET A 13 10.56 0.38 -16.17
N LEU A 14 11.26 0.41 -15.05
CA LEU A 14 10.76 -0.12 -13.77
C LEU A 14 9.47 0.58 -13.33
N LEU A 15 9.39 1.90 -13.43
CA LEU A 15 8.19 2.63 -13.04
C LEU A 15 7.04 2.41 -14.01
N ILE A 16 7.28 2.43 -15.32
CA ILE A 16 6.27 2.15 -16.34
C ILE A 16 5.70 0.75 -16.15
N SER A 17 6.56 -0.27 -16.05
CA SER A 17 6.14 -1.67 -15.83
C SER A 17 5.42 -1.89 -14.50
N SER A 18 5.54 -0.97 -13.54
CA SER A 18 4.94 -1.10 -12.21
C SER A 18 3.68 -0.30 -11.99
N LEU A 19 3.57 0.86 -12.63
CA LEU A 19 2.54 1.85 -12.32
C LEU A 19 1.65 2.17 -13.51
N LEU A 20 2.11 1.90 -14.75
CA LEU A 20 1.35 2.13 -15.97
C LEU A 20 0.77 0.80 -16.46
N MET A 21 -0.31 0.36 -15.83
CA MET A 21 -0.87 -0.98 -16.01
C MET A 21 -1.32 -1.24 -17.46
N ILE A 22 -1.70 -0.19 -18.20
CA ILE A 22 -2.04 -0.33 -19.63
C ILE A 22 -0.84 -0.81 -20.45
N VAL A 23 0.38 -0.39 -20.12
CA VAL A 23 1.59 -0.89 -20.80
C VAL A 23 1.94 -2.28 -20.28
N ALA A 24 1.92 -2.47 -18.96
CA ALA A 24 2.26 -3.76 -18.34
C ALA A 24 1.37 -4.91 -18.83
N ASN A 25 0.07 -4.67 -19.02
CA ASN A 25 -0.90 -5.70 -19.38
C ASN A 25 -0.96 -5.98 -20.89
N ASN A 26 -0.54 -5.03 -21.74
CA ASN A 26 -0.52 -5.22 -23.20
C ASN A 26 0.84 -5.69 -23.73
N VAL A 27 1.93 -5.51 -22.98
CA VAL A 27 3.27 -5.96 -23.40
C VAL A 27 3.91 -6.81 -22.28
N PRO A 28 3.30 -7.94 -21.87
CA PRO A 28 3.58 -8.56 -20.58
C PRO A 28 5.03 -9.01 -20.39
N ILE A 29 5.69 -9.57 -21.41
CA ILE A 29 7.08 -10.03 -21.25
C ILE A 29 8.04 -8.83 -21.15
N LEU A 30 7.92 -7.87 -22.06
CA LEU A 30 8.83 -6.71 -22.14
C LEU A 30 8.46 -5.59 -21.17
N ALA A 31 7.25 -5.56 -20.63
CA ALA A 31 6.77 -4.57 -19.67
C ALA A 31 6.47 -5.19 -18.31
N SER A 32 6.93 -6.41 -18.03
CA SER A 32 6.86 -6.97 -16.69
C SER A 32 8.04 -6.52 -15.85
N PHE A 33 7.70 -5.88 -14.74
CA PHE A 33 8.63 -5.66 -13.64
C PHE A 33 9.27 -6.97 -13.19
N ARG A 34 8.47 -8.04 -13.04
CA ARG A 34 8.92 -9.32 -12.46
C ARG A 34 9.86 -10.09 -13.38
N TRP A 35 9.62 -10.02 -14.69
CA TRP A 35 10.28 -10.90 -15.65
C TRP A 35 11.48 -10.26 -16.34
N LEU A 36 11.44 -8.94 -16.61
CA LEU A 36 12.51 -8.27 -17.36
C LEU A 36 13.18 -7.15 -16.57
N TRP A 37 12.41 -6.14 -16.15
CA TRP A 37 13.02 -4.90 -15.69
C TRP A 37 13.63 -4.97 -14.31
N ALA A 38 13.03 -5.70 -13.36
CA ALA A 38 13.63 -5.87 -12.04
C ALA A 38 14.87 -6.77 -12.08
N PRO A 39 14.93 -7.90 -12.82
CA PRO A 39 16.17 -8.63 -13.00
C PRO A 39 17.28 -7.80 -13.65
N VAL A 40 16.97 -7.09 -14.75
CA VAL A 40 17.92 -6.17 -15.42
C VAL A 40 18.41 -5.11 -14.45
N PHE A 41 17.51 -4.51 -13.66
CA PHE A 41 17.86 -3.53 -12.66
C PHE A 41 18.76 -4.09 -11.56
N LEU A 42 18.48 -5.29 -11.05
CA LEU A 42 19.29 -5.92 -9.99
C LEU A 42 20.70 -6.20 -10.49
N VAL A 43 20.84 -6.79 -11.69
CA VAL A 43 22.15 -7.05 -12.31
C VAL A 43 22.92 -5.75 -12.52
N PHE A 44 22.28 -4.74 -13.13
CA PHE A 44 22.91 -3.45 -13.37
C PHE A 44 23.31 -2.74 -12.06
N SER A 45 22.44 -2.78 -11.04
CA SER A 45 22.69 -2.18 -9.73
C SER A 45 23.85 -2.84 -9.00
N PHE A 46 23.97 -4.17 -9.12
CA PHE A 46 25.07 -4.92 -8.53
C PHE A 46 26.41 -4.58 -9.21
N VAL A 47 26.44 -4.50 -10.54
CA VAL A 47 27.67 -4.19 -11.30
C VAL A 47 28.12 -2.75 -11.10
N GLU A 48 27.20 -1.78 -11.17
CA GLU A 48 27.55 -0.36 -11.27
C GLU A 48 27.47 0.42 -9.94
N TYR A 49 26.75 -0.12 -8.95
CA TYR A 49 26.42 0.61 -7.71
C TYR A 49 26.62 -0.21 -6.43
N LEU A 50 27.47 -1.25 -6.45
CA LEU A 50 27.78 -2.03 -5.26
C LEU A 50 28.22 -1.16 -4.07
N GLN A 51 29.04 -0.13 -4.33
CA GLN A 51 29.52 0.82 -3.31
C GLN A 51 28.40 1.66 -2.68
N SER A 52 27.25 1.75 -3.33
CA SER A 52 26.09 2.47 -2.78
C SER A 52 25.31 1.66 -1.76
N TYR A 53 25.59 0.36 -1.61
CA TYR A 53 24.82 -0.51 -0.75
C TYR A 53 25.10 -0.14 0.71
N ASN A 54 24.03 0.14 1.44
CA ASN A 54 24.10 0.55 2.84
C ASN A 54 23.36 -0.45 3.73
N LYS A 55 23.25 -0.11 5.02
CA LYS A 55 22.51 -0.92 5.99
C LYS A 55 21.09 -1.25 5.53
N GLN A 56 20.37 -0.35 4.84
CA GLN A 56 19.00 -0.62 4.35
C GLN A 56 18.98 -1.78 3.35
N VAL A 57 19.88 -1.77 2.36
CA VAL A 57 19.99 -2.86 1.39
C VAL A 57 20.37 -4.16 2.09
N LEU A 58 21.34 -4.12 3.01
CA LEU A 58 21.72 -5.29 3.79
C LEU A 58 20.52 -5.90 4.54
N TYR A 59 19.72 -5.10 5.25
CA TYR A 59 18.54 -5.60 5.95
C TYR A 59 17.49 -6.18 5.00
N SER A 60 17.29 -5.59 3.81
CA SER A 60 16.40 -6.16 2.79
C SER A 60 16.94 -7.48 2.20
N LEU A 61 18.27 -7.62 2.06
CA LEU A 61 18.89 -8.88 1.63
C LEU A 61 18.82 -9.95 2.74
N ILE A 62 18.99 -9.58 4.01
CA ILE A 62 18.77 -10.47 5.16
C ILE A 62 17.33 -10.98 5.17
N TYR A 63 16.34 -10.14 4.84
CA TYR A 63 14.96 -10.61 4.66
C TYR A 63 14.85 -11.68 3.58
N GLY A 64 15.46 -11.46 2.42
CA GLY A 64 15.49 -12.45 1.34
C GLY A 64 16.14 -13.76 1.75
N LEU A 65 17.35 -13.68 2.32
CA LEU A 65 18.11 -14.85 2.74
C LEU A 65 17.39 -15.66 3.82
N LEU A 66 16.88 -14.99 4.86
CA LEU A 66 16.24 -15.66 5.98
C LEU A 66 14.80 -16.07 5.63
N TYR A 67 13.94 -15.15 5.20
CA TYR A 67 12.51 -15.41 5.09
C TYR A 67 12.13 -16.07 3.76
N ALA A 68 12.66 -15.59 2.64
CA ALA A 68 12.36 -16.16 1.33
C ALA A 68 13.26 -17.37 0.98
N GLY A 69 14.36 -17.56 1.72
CA GLY A 69 15.28 -18.68 1.60
C GLY A 69 15.19 -19.63 2.79
N ILE A 70 16.09 -19.49 3.75
CA ILE A 70 16.39 -20.50 4.78
C ILE A 70 15.15 -20.91 5.57
N LEU A 71 14.45 -19.97 6.21
CA LEU A 71 13.32 -20.25 7.10
C LEU A 71 12.18 -20.93 6.34
N GLN A 72 11.86 -20.48 5.13
CA GLN A 72 10.78 -21.08 4.32
C GLN A 72 10.99 -22.57 4.00
N TYR A 73 12.24 -22.99 3.82
CA TYR A 73 12.56 -24.39 3.47
C TYR A 73 13.00 -25.24 4.67
N THR A 74 13.22 -24.63 5.84
CA THR A 74 13.64 -25.34 7.05
C THR A 74 12.58 -25.23 8.14
N LEU A 75 12.54 -24.09 8.82
CA LEU A 75 11.64 -23.85 9.95
C LEU A 75 10.17 -23.79 9.54
N TRP A 76 9.84 -23.29 8.35
CA TRP A 76 8.47 -23.05 7.86
C TRP A 76 8.10 -24.00 6.71
N ALA A 77 8.63 -25.22 6.75
CA ALA A 77 8.44 -26.21 5.69
C ALA A 77 6.94 -26.49 5.38
N TYR A 78 6.07 -26.36 6.38
CA TYR A 78 4.63 -26.59 6.29
C TYR A 78 3.84 -25.36 5.81
N ALA A 79 4.48 -24.24 5.48
CA ALA A 79 3.81 -23.15 4.79
C ALA A 79 3.27 -23.62 3.44
N THR A 80 2.02 -23.26 3.13
CA THR A 80 1.42 -23.57 1.82
C THR A 80 2.17 -22.87 0.68
N ASP A 81 2.06 -23.40 -0.54
CA ASP A 81 2.71 -22.80 -1.72
C ASP A 81 2.27 -21.36 -1.96
N TRP A 82 1.02 -21.04 -1.65
CA TRP A 82 0.53 -19.66 -1.72
C TRP A 82 1.30 -18.74 -0.77
N TYR A 83 1.54 -19.16 0.47
CA TYR A 83 2.31 -18.38 1.44
C TYR A 83 3.77 -18.24 1.02
N LYS A 84 4.39 -19.33 0.58
CA LYS A 84 5.77 -19.35 0.05
C LYS A 84 5.93 -18.37 -1.10
N HIS A 85 5.00 -18.40 -2.05
CA HIS A 85 4.98 -17.49 -3.17
C HIS A 85 4.77 -16.03 -2.72
N ALA A 86 3.81 -15.77 -1.82
CA ALA A 86 3.54 -14.42 -1.33
C ALA A 86 4.74 -13.81 -0.56
N ILE A 87 5.48 -14.61 0.22
CA ILE A 87 6.70 -14.16 0.92
C ILE A 87 7.76 -13.74 -0.09
N PHE A 88 7.97 -14.58 -1.12
CA PHE A 88 8.91 -14.27 -2.19
C PHE A 88 8.50 -13.01 -2.96
N GLU A 89 7.22 -12.85 -3.33
CA GLU A 89 6.74 -11.65 -4.02
C GLU A 89 6.92 -10.38 -3.19
N ASP A 90 6.64 -10.44 -1.89
CA ASP A 90 6.83 -9.32 -0.96
C ASP A 90 8.32 -8.95 -0.84
N PHE A 91 9.20 -9.95 -0.68
CA PHE A 91 10.65 -9.74 -0.66
C PHE A 91 11.14 -9.11 -1.96
N TYR A 92 10.76 -9.70 -3.09
CA TYR A 92 11.21 -9.28 -4.40
C TYR A 92 10.79 -7.83 -4.71
N ALA A 93 9.54 -7.48 -4.41
CA ALA A 93 9.06 -6.12 -4.53
C ALA A 93 9.82 -5.15 -3.63
N MET A 94 10.05 -5.51 -2.36
CA MET A 94 10.75 -4.65 -1.40
C MET A 94 12.21 -4.43 -1.80
N VAL A 95 12.98 -5.49 -2.08
CA VAL A 95 14.43 -5.39 -2.28
C VAL A 95 14.78 -4.55 -3.51
N VAL A 96 14.05 -4.73 -4.61
CA VAL A 96 14.24 -3.96 -5.84
C VAL A 96 14.02 -2.47 -5.58
N VAL A 97 12.93 -2.12 -4.88
CA VAL A 97 12.58 -0.73 -4.60
C VAL A 97 13.51 -0.10 -3.56
N VAL A 98 13.97 -0.86 -2.56
CA VAL A 98 14.96 -0.39 -1.58
C VAL A 98 16.30 -0.10 -2.25
N ILE A 99 16.79 -0.99 -3.11
CA ILE A 99 18.03 -0.75 -3.88
C ILE A 99 17.86 0.48 -4.77
N PHE A 100 16.72 0.63 -5.45
CA PHE A 100 16.40 1.81 -6.26
C PHE A 100 16.46 3.10 -5.44
N HIS A 101 15.80 3.11 -4.28
CA HIS A 101 15.84 4.24 -3.35
C HIS A 101 17.27 4.58 -2.90
N VAL A 102 18.04 3.58 -2.47
CA VAL A 102 19.39 3.76 -1.92
C VAL A 102 20.36 4.30 -2.97
N ILE A 103 20.29 3.80 -4.21
CA ILE A 103 21.12 4.30 -5.31
C ILE A 103 20.80 5.76 -5.61
N LEU A 104 19.51 6.11 -5.73
CA LEU A 104 19.08 7.50 -5.96
C LEU A 104 19.59 8.44 -4.87
N LYS A 105 19.51 8.00 -3.60
CA LYS A 105 19.93 8.77 -2.42
C LYS A 105 21.44 8.92 -2.34
N ASN A 106 22.18 7.82 -2.31
CA ASN A 106 23.62 7.83 -2.01
C ASN A 106 24.47 8.40 -3.15
N ASN A 107 23.97 8.38 -4.39
CA ASN A 107 24.63 8.99 -5.54
C ASN A 107 24.11 10.41 -5.84
N TYR A 108 23.38 11.03 -4.89
CA TYR A 108 22.85 12.39 -5.01
C TYR A 108 22.09 12.67 -6.31
N MET A 109 21.36 11.67 -6.84
CA MET A 109 20.68 11.75 -8.14
C MET A 109 19.33 12.48 -8.07
N ILE A 110 19.27 13.59 -7.33
CA ILE A 110 18.03 14.31 -7.00
C ILE A 110 17.24 14.71 -8.26
N LYS A 111 17.93 15.23 -9.29
CA LYS A 111 17.29 15.61 -10.56
C LYS A 111 16.62 14.42 -11.25
N ASN A 112 17.26 13.26 -11.27
CA ASN A 112 16.70 12.04 -11.84
C ASN A 112 15.54 11.53 -10.99
N TRP A 113 15.68 11.58 -9.67
CA TRP A 113 14.62 11.20 -8.73
C TRP A 113 13.34 12.01 -8.96
N ILE A 114 13.46 13.34 -9.09
CA ILE A 114 12.31 14.22 -9.37
C ILE A 114 11.65 13.84 -10.70
N LYS A 115 12.43 13.61 -11.76
CA LYS A 115 11.89 13.20 -13.07
C LYS A 115 11.15 11.86 -12.98
N LEU A 116 11.75 10.88 -12.31
CA LEU A 116 11.16 9.56 -12.09
C LEU A 116 9.88 9.65 -11.25
N ALA A 117 9.86 10.46 -10.19
CA ALA A 117 8.67 10.66 -9.38
C ALA A 117 7.53 11.34 -10.15
N LYS A 118 7.83 12.33 -11.00
CA LYS A 118 6.85 12.93 -11.91
C LYS A 118 6.27 11.89 -12.88
N LEU A 119 7.14 11.08 -13.50
CA LEU A 119 6.71 9.99 -14.38
C LEU A 119 5.80 9.01 -13.63
N GLY A 120 6.22 8.52 -12.47
CA GLY A 120 5.44 7.60 -11.65
C GLY A 120 4.07 8.19 -11.24
N PHE A 121 4.04 9.47 -10.89
CA PHE A 121 2.79 10.18 -10.57
C PHE A 121 1.86 10.29 -11.78
N ILE A 122 2.39 10.59 -12.98
CA ILE A 122 1.61 10.59 -14.23
C ILE A 122 1.08 9.18 -14.53
N SER A 123 1.91 8.14 -14.40
CA SER A 123 1.47 6.75 -14.58
C SER A 123 0.31 6.39 -13.65
N ILE A 124 0.35 6.86 -12.41
CA ILE A 124 -0.73 6.65 -11.44
C ILE A 124 -2.01 7.36 -11.86
N ILE A 125 -1.93 8.58 -12.40
CA ILE A 125 -3.10 9.29 -12.94
C ILE A 125 -3.71 8.49 -14.11
N ILE A 126 -2.88 8.08 -15.08
CA ILE A 126 -3.34 7.32 -16.25
C ILE A 126 -4.01 6.01 -15.81
N THR A 127 -3.38 5.22 -14.93
CA THR A 127 -3.97 4.00 -14.38
C THR A 127 -5.27 4.28 -13.61
N GLY A 128 -5.39 5.44 -12.95
CA GLY A 128 -6.62 5.87 -12.30
C GLY A 128 -7.75 6.14 -13.29
N ILE A 129 -7.45 6.81 -14.41
CA ILE A 129 -8.41 7.04 -15.51
C ILE A 129 -8.86 5.68 -16.07
N MET A 130 -7.92 4.78 -16.38
CA MET A 130 -8.25 3.45 -16.88
C MET A 130 -9.06 2.62 -15.89
N THR A 131 -8.86 2.82 -14.58
CA THR A 131 -9.69 2.21 -13.54
C THR A 131 -11.13 2.69 -13.61
N ILE A 132 -11.36 4.00 -13.77
CA ILE A 132 -12.72 4.55 -13.91
C ILE A 132 -13.39 4.00 -15.17
N VAL A 133 -12.68 3.97 -16.31
CA VAL A 133 -13.19 3.40 -17.56
C VAL A 133 -13.57 1.92 -17.38
N ALA A 134 -12.65 1.10 -16.85
CA ALA A 134 -12.89 -0.33 -16.66
C ALA A 134 -14.06 -0.60 -15.69
N THR A 135 -14.16 0.16 -14.59
CA THR A 135 -15.24 0.01 -13.61
C THR A 135 -16.59 0.54 -14.11
N ASN A 136 -16.60 1.48 -15.06
CA ASN A 136 -17.82 1.88 -15.77
C ASN A 136 -18.36 0.75 -16.65
N ILE A 137 -17.48 -0.01 -17.31
CA ILE A 137 -17.88 -1.18 -18.10
C ILE A 137 -18.31 -2.32 -17.18
N ASN A 138 -17.51 -2.62 -16.15
CA ASN A 138 -17.84 -3.64 -15.17
C ASN A 138 -17.39 -3.23 -13.75
N PRO A 139 -18.31 -2.89 -12.84
CA PRO A 139 -17.97 -2.45 -11.48
C PRO A 139 -17.17 -3.46 -10.66
N MET A 140 -17.23 -4.75 -11.01
CA MET A 140 -16.56 -5.82 -10.26
C MET A 140 -15.12 -6.09 -10.71
N VAL A 141 -14.66 -5.48 -11.81
CA VAL A 141 -13.40 -5.86 -12.47
C VAL A 141 -12.17 -5.75 -11.57
N VAL A 142 -12.05 -4.66 -10.78
CA VAL A 142 -10.95 -4.45 -9.84
C VAL A 142 -10.99 -5.49 -8.71
N ARG A 143 -12.18 -5.91 -8.28
CA ARG A 143 -12.32 -6.94 -7.24
C ARG A 143 -12.01 -8.33 -7.81
N ALA A 144 -12.39 -8.56 -9.06
CA ALA A 144 -12.17 -9.83 -9.73
C ALA A 144 -10.68 -10.15 -9.88
N SER A 145 -9.82 -9.14 -10.11
CA SER A 145 -8.38 -9.35 -10.34
C SER A 145 -7.61 -10.02 -9.19
N TYR A 146 -8.17 -10.07 -7.98
CA TYR A 146 -7.55 -10.69 -6.79
C TYR A 146 -8.37 -11.85 -6.20
N SER A 147 -9.31 -12.38 -6.96
CA SER A 147 -10.10 -13.53 -6.53
C SER A 147 -10.33 -14.49 -7.69
N ASN A 148 -10.87 -15.66 -7.40
CA ASN A 148 -11.26 -16.61 -8.43
C ASN A 148 -12.38 -16.06 -9.33
N LEU A 149 -13.00 -14.92 -8.98
CA LEU A 149 -13.96 -14.22 -9.82
C LEU A 149 -13.37 -13.82 -11.18
N LYS A 150 -12.05 -13.63 -11.33
CA LYS A 150 -11.45 -13.32 -12.65
C LYS A 150 -11.75 -14.40 -13.71
N TYR A 151 -11.85 -15.66 -13.30
CA TYR A 151 -12.14 -16.77 -14.20
C TYR A 151 -13.63 -16.85 -14.58
N ASN A 152 -14.49 -16.27 -13.75
CA ASN A 152 -15.95 -16.32 -13.92
C ASN A 152 -16.52 -15.00 -14.46
N LEU A 153 -15.70 -13.95 -14.61
CA LEU A 153 -16.14 -12.65 -15.11
C LEU A 153 -16.02 -12.62 -16.64
N PRO A 154 -17.14 -12.55 -17.38
CA PRO A 154 -17.10 -12.53 -18.83
C PRO A 154 -16.28 -11.33 -19.35
N GLY A 155 -15.37 -11.60 -20.30
CA GLY A 155 -14.52 -10.56 -20.88
C GLY A 155 -13.44 -10.00 -19.96
N TYR A 156 -13.13 -10.63 -18.82
CA TYR A 156 -12.10 -10.15 -17.89
C TYR A 156 -10.76 -9.86 -18.56
N LEU A 157 -10.26 -10.74 -19.44
CA LEU A 157 -8.99 -10.55 -20.13
C LEU A 157 -8.96 -9.29 -21.02
N ILE A 158 -10.10 -8.94 -21.62
CA ILE A 158 -10.22 -7.70 -22.43
C ILE A 158 -10.20 -6.49 -21.50
N LEU A 159 -10.91 -6.56 -20.37
CA LEU A 159 -10.91 -5.48 -19.39
C LEU A 159 -9.54 -5.30 -18.71
N GLU A 160 -8.79 -6.38 -18.49
CA GLU A 160 -7.44 -6.34 -17.93
C GLU A 160 -6.48 -5.57 -18.84
N ARG A 161 -6.63 -5.69 -20.17
CA ARG A 161 -5.86 -4.92 -21.15
C ARG A 161 -6.15 -3.42 -21.12
N LEU A 162 -7.25 -2.96 -20.51
CA LEU A 162 -7.45 -1.53 -20.26
C LEU A 162 -6.41 -0.99 -19.26
N GLY A 163 -5.81 -1.84 -18.43
CA GLY A 163 -4.80 -1.41 -17.48
C GLY A 163 -5.38 -0.68 -16.27
N PHE A 164 -6.43 -1.25 -15.67
CA PHE A 164 -6.95 -0.75 -14.40
C PHE A 164 -6.01 -1.06 -13.22
N GLY A 165 -6.14 -0.30 -12.14
CA GLY A 165 -5.32 -0.43 -10.95
C GLY A 165 -5.62 -1.70 -10.15
N SER A 166 -4.55 -2.33 -9.66
CA SER A 166 -4.57 -3.50 -8.79
C SER A 166 -4.96 -3.14 -7.33
N TYR A 167 -5.03 -4.12 -6.44
CA TYR A 167 -5.17 -3.87 -5.00
C TYR A 167 -3.97 -3.11 -4.42
N GLY A 168 -2.75 -3.45 -4.87
CA GLY A 168 -1.53 -2.75 -4.49
C GLY A 168 -1.57 -1.27 -4.90
N TYR A 169 -2.10 -0.99 -6.10
CA TYR A 169 -2.35 0.38 -6.56
C TYR A 169 -3.32 1.13 -5.64
N MET A 170 -4.44 0.52 -5.24
CA MET A 170 -5.40 1.17 -4.32
C MET A 170 -4.79 1.42 -2.93
N ALA A 171 -3.87 0.56 -2.47
CA ALA A 171 -3.11 0.79 -1.24
C ALA A 171 -2.10 1.94 -1.39
N ALA A 172 -1.44 2.05 -2.55
CA ALA A 172 -0.55 3.15 -2.88
C ALA A 172 -1.30 4.50 -2.94
N LEU A 173 -2.54 4.53 -3.44
CA LEU A 173 -3.37 5.74 -3.44
C LEU A 173 -3.64 6.25 -2.02
N ILE A 174 -3.87 5.37 -1.04
CA ILE A 174 -4.04 5.77 0.36
C ILE A 174 -2.79 6.46 0.89
N ALA A 175 -1.60 5.90 0.59
CA ALA A 175 -0.34 6.52 0.97
C ALA A 175 -0.13 7.91 0.32
N LEU A 176 -0.75 8.17 -0.84
CA LEU A 176 -0.61 9.44 -1.55
C LEU A 176 -1.49 10.56 -0.96
N ILE A 177 -2.63 10.23 -0.35
CA ILE A 177 -3.63 11.21 0.13
C ILE A 177 -3.03 12.29 1.05
N PRO A 178 -2.25 11.96 2.11
CA PRO A 178 -1.64 12.98 2.96
C PRO A 178 -0.75 13.97 2.21
N ILE A 179 -0.05 13.47 1.19
CA ILE A 179 0.89 14.26 0.40
C ILE A 179 0.15 15.23 -0.52
N LEU A 180 -0.96 14.80 -1.12
CA LEU A 180 -1.83 15.71 -1.89
C LEU A 180 -2.35 16.84 -0.99
N TYR A 181 -2.81 16.50 0.21
CA TYR A 181 -3.29 17.50 1.16
C TYR A 181 -2.18 18.48 1.59
N PHE A 182 -0.96 18.00 1.83
CA PHE A 182 0.20 18.87 2.10
C PHE A 182 0.39 19.93 1.00
N PHE A 183 0.36 19.54 -0.27
CA PHE A 183 0.50 20.49 -1.39
C PHE A 183 -0.69 21.45 -1.50
N ILE A 184 -1.91 21.02 -1.18
CA ILE A 184 -3.10 21.88 -1.13
C ILE A 184 -2.94 22.95 -0.04
N GLN A 185 -2.48 22.56 1.15
CA GLN A 185 -2.31 23.46 2.30
C GLN A 185 -1.24 24.52 2.04
N ARG A 186 -0.14 24.13 1.39
CA ARG A 186 1.01 25.01 1.16
C ARG A 186 0.83 26.00 0.01
N LYS A 187 -0.27 25.91 -0.74
CA LYS A 187 -0.64 26.81 -1.86
C LYS A 187 0.47 26.98 -2.90
N THR A 188 1.35 25.99 -3.04
CA THR A 188 2.57 26.13 -3.83
C THR A 188 2.34 25.84 -5.32
N LYS A 189 2.81 26.71 -6.21
CA LYS A 189 2.79 26.51 -7.67
C LYS A 189 4.06 25.80 -8.17
N ILE A 190 4.29 24.57 -7.70
CA ILE A 190 5.56 23.84 -7.97
C ILE A 190 5.51 23.08 -9.28
N TRP A 191 4.39 22.39 -9.48
CA TRP A 191 4.13 21.59 -10.68
C TRP A 191 2.67 21.74 -11.08
N PHE A 192 1.78 21.66 -10.10
CA PHE A 192 0.36 21.92 -10.26
C PHE A 192 -0.07 23.14 -9.43
N SER A 193 -1.14 23.79 -9.88
CA SER A 193 -1.83 24.82 -9.10
C SER A 193 -2.56 24.18 -7.92
N ARG A 194 -2.91 24.98 -6.90
CA ARG A 194 -3.71 24.50 -5.76
C ARG A 194 -5.02 23.82 -6.20
N HIS A 195 -5.72 24.40 -7.17
CA HIS A 195 -6.97 23.85 -7.70
C HIS A 195 -6.76 22.50 -8.37
N MET A 196 -5.64 22.32 -9.08
CA MET A 196 -5.30 21.05 -9.69
C MET A 196 -4.95 19.99 -8.63
N TRP A 197 -4.28 20.35 -7.52
CA TRP A 197 -4.10 19.42 -6.40
C TRP A 197 -5.42 19.02 -5.72
N ILE A 198 -6.37 19.95 -5.59
CA ILE A 198 -7.72 19.65 -5.09
C ILE A 198 -8.45 18.71 -6.07
N ALA A 199 -8.41 19.00 -7.37
CA ALA A 199 -8.99 18.15 -8.39
C ALA A 199 -8.38 16.75 -8.38
N LEU A 200 -7.06 16.63 -8.23
CA LEU A 200 -6.37 15.33 -8.10
C LEU A 200 -6.78 14.57 -6.84
N LEU A 201 -6.94 15.24 -5.70
CA LEU A 201 -7.43 14.61 -4.47
C LEU A 201 -8.86 14.06 -4.67
N ILE A 202 -9.77 14.87 -5.22
CA ILE A 202 -11.14 14.46 -5.52
C ILE A 202 -11.15 13.31 -6.53
N PHE A 203 -10.32 13.39 -7.58
CA PHE A 203 -10.16 12.35 -8.57
C PHE A 203 -9.72 11.03 -7.95
N PHE A 204 -8.68 11.00 -7.10
CA PHE A 204 -8.23 9.75 -6.48
C PHE A 204 -9.23 9.20 -5.46
N LEU A 205 -9.95 10.05 -4.73
CA LEU A 205 -11.08 9.60 -3.90
C LEU A 205 -12.17 8.95 -4.74
N PHE A 206 -12.49 9.53 -5.90
CA PHE A 206 -13.44 8.96 -6.85
C PHE A 206 -12.94 7.61 -7.42
N VAL A 207 -11.66 7.48 -7.76
CA VAL A 207 -11.06 6.19 -8.17
C VAL A 207 -11.23 5.14 -7.07
N LEU A 208 -10.98 5.48 -5.81
CA LEU A 208 -11.18 4.57 -4.68
C LEU A 208 -12.65 4.14 -4.53
N ILE A 209 -13.60 5.06 -4.66
CA ILE A 209 -15.05 4.74 -4.63
C ILE A 209 -15.42 3.79 -5.78
N ARG A 210 -14.98 4.11 -7.00
CA ARG A 210 -15.24 3.30 -8.21
C ARG A 210 -14.63 1.90 -8.12
N SER A 211 -13.49 1.74 -7.45
CA SER A 211 -12.83 0.45 -7.23
C SER A 211 -13.62 -0.51 -6.30
N GLN A 212 -14.59 0.01 -5.54
CA GLN A 212 -15.43 -0.75 -4.59
C GLN A 212 -14.65 -1.57 -3.55
N ILE A 213 -13.46 -1.10 -3.17
CA ILE A 213 -12.66 -1.68 -2.08
C ILE A 213 -12.92 -0.90 -0.78
N PHE A 214 -13.96 -1.31 -0.05
CA PHE A 214 -14.47 -0.59 1.12
C PHE A 214 -13.40 -0.22 2.17
N ALA A 215 -12.50 -1.15 2.52
CA ALA A 215 -11.41 -0.88 3.48
C ALA A 215 -10.52 0.29 3.02
N ASN A 216 -10.22 0.37 1.72
CA ASN A 216 -9.39 1.45 1.19
C ASN A 216 -10.10 2.80 1.26
N ILE A 217 -11.40 2.83 0.99
CA ILE A 217 -12.24 4.04 1.10
C ILE A 217 -12.28 4.53 2.56
N LEU A 218 -12.51 3.61 3.50
CA LEU A 218 -12.56 3.94 4.94
C LEU A 218 -11.23 4.51 5.43
N ILE A 219 -10.11 3.83 5.13
CA ILE A 219 -8.79 4.29 5.56
C ILE A 219 -8.40 5.59 4.86
N ALA A 220 -8.74 5.77 3.59
CA ALA A 220 -8.56 7.04 2.89
C ALA A 220 -9.28 8.20 3.59
N ALA A 221 -10.52 8.01 4.02
CA ALA A 221 -11.29 9.02 4.75
C ALA A 221 -10.65 9.36 6.10
N VAL A 222 -10.28 8.35 6.89
CA VAL A 222 -9.61 8.54 8.20
C VAL A 222 -8.28 9.27 8.02
N ILE A 223 -7.45 8.84 7.08
CA ILE A 223 -6.12 9.43 6.84
C ILE A 223 -6.25 10.85 6.27
N LEU A 224 -7.26 11.14 5.44
CA LEU A 224 -7.55 12.50 4.99
C LEU A 224 -7.95 13.41 6.16
N PHE A 225 -8.83 12.93 7.04
CA PHE A 225 -9.23 13.67 8.24
C PHE A 225 -8.03 13.99 9.15
N LEU A 226 -7.17 13.00 9.41
CA LEU A 226 -5.93 13.19 10.16
C LEU A 226 -4.94 14.11 9.43
N SER A 227 -4.95 14.15 8.09
CA SER A 227 -4.11 15.06 7.31
C SER A 227 -4.56 16.51 7.46
N ILE A 228 -5.87 16.77 7.53
CA ILE A 228 -6.48 18.10 7.72
C ILE A 228 -6.05 18.73 9.04
N SER A 229 -5.87 17.90 10.06
CA SER A 229 -5.41 18.30 11.39
C SER A 229 -4.05 19.04 11.33
N GLY A 230 -3.07 18.50 10.57
CA GLY A 230 -1.75 19.12 10.38
C GLY A 230 -0.83 19.12 11.62
N VAL A 231 0.45 19.42 11.39
CA VAL A 231 1.55 19.25 12.38
C VAL A 231 1.44 20.20 13.57
N LYS A 232 1.22 21.49 13.30
CA LYS A 232 1.26 22.56 14.32
C LYS A 232 0.21 22.40 15.43
N LYS A 233 -0.81 21.59 15.17
CA LYS A 233 -1.93 21.38 16.08
C LYS A 233 -2.02 19.91 16.51
N PHE A 234 -1.04 19.06 16.22
CA PHE A 234 -1.17 17.61 16.38
C PHE A 234 -1.66 17.16 17.76
N LYS A 235 -1.07 17.66 18.86
CA LYS A 235 -1.54 17.35 20.23
C LYS A 235 -3.01 17.76 20.45
N ARG A 236 -3.34 18.99 20.04
CA ARG A 236 -4.71 19.52 20.10
C ARG A 236 -5.67 18.73 19.21
N ASN A 237 -5.21 18.26 18.06
CA ASN A 237 -6.01 17.50 17.12
C ASN A 237 -6.19 16.06 17.56
N ILE A 238 -5.22 15.44 18.24
CA ILE A 238 -5.43 14.16 18.94
C ILE A 238 -6.53 14.34 19.96
N PHE A 239 -6.46 15.39 20.79
CA PHE A 239 -7.50 15.67 21.78
C PHE A 239 -8.87 15.88 21.12
N ILE A 240 -8.96 16.71 20.06
CA ILE A 240 -10.19 16.89 19.27
C ILE A 240 -10.66 15.58 18.64
N THR A 241 -9.75 14.75 18.13
CA THR A 241 -10.09 13.44 17.54
C THR A 241 -10.65 12.49 18.59
N LEU A 242 -10.03 12.41 19.76
CA LEU A 242 -10.51 11.60 20.89
C LEU A 242 -11.86 12.12 21.40
N LEU A 243 -12.03 13.44 21.50
CA LEU A 243 -13.32 14.05 21.84
C LEU A 243 -14.37 13.73 20.78
N PHE A 244 -14.04 13.82 19.49
CA PHE A 244 -14.94 13.45 18.42
C PHE A 244 -15.30 11.97 18.45
N LEU A 245 -14.34 11.07 18.69
CA LEU A 245 -14.59 9.64 18.88
C LEU A 245 -15.46 9.36 20.11
N PHE A 246 -15.28 10.12 21.19
CA PHE A 246 -16.12 10.02 22.39
C PHE A 246 -17.56 10.48 22.12
N VAL A 247 -17.74 11.63 21.46
CA VAL A 247 -19.05 12.12 21.02
C VAL A 247 -19.69 11.12 20.05
N PHE A 248 -18.92 10.60 19.10
CA PHE A 248 -19.36 9.61 18.13
C PHE A 248 -19.82 8.31 18.81
N TYR A 249 -19.07 7.83 19.80
CA TYR A 249 -19.43 6.66 20.60
C TYR A 249 -20.69 6.89 21.46
N SER A 250 -20.92 8.13 21.88
CA SER A 250 -22.08 8.51 22.70
C SER A 250 -23.39 8.63 21.91
N ILE A 251 -23.33 8.69 20.57
CA ILE A 251 -24.52 8.73 19.71
C ILE A 251 -25.21 7.35 19.73
N PRO A 252 -26.55 7.26 19.94
CA PRO A 252 -27.26 5.99 19.99
C PRO A 252 -27.03 5.14 18.74
N VAL A 253 -26.81 3.84 18.94
CA VAL A 253 -26.51 2.86 17.87
C VAL A 253 -27.51 2.95 16.70
N LYS A 254 -28.80 3.11 16.99
CA LYS A 254 -29.86 3.21 15.97
C LYS A 254 -29.68 4.39 15.01
N VAL A 255 -29.09 5.50 15.45
CA VAL A 255 -28.77 6.64 14.58
C VAL A 255 -27.74 6.24 13.53
N TRP A 256 -26.70 5.50 13.94
CA TRP A 256 -25.69 4.98 13.01
C TRP A 256 -26.26 3.95 12.05
N VAL A 257 -27.09 3.03 12.54
CA VAL A 257 -27.77 2.01 11.71
C VAL A 257 -28.58 2.70 10.61
N ASN A 258 -29.42 3.67 10.96
CA ASN A 258 -30.24 4.39 9.99
C ASN A 258 -29.39 5.19 9.00
N LEU A 259 -28.37 5.92 9.47
CA LEU A 259 -27.45 6.66 8.60
C LEU A 259 -26.78 5.75 7.56
N PHE A 260 -26.29 4.58 7.97
CA PHE A 260 -25.66 3.65 7.03
C PHE A 260 -26.65 3.03 6.05
N ILE A 261 -27.90 2.77 6.47
CA ILE A 261 -28.98 2.36 5.57
C ILE A 261 -29.25 3.46 4.54
N ASP A 262 -29.39 4.71 4.97
CA ASP A 262 -29.66 5.86 4.10
C ASP A 262 -28.54 6.08 3.08
N ILE A 263 -27.27 6.01 3.53
CA ILE A 263 -26.11 6.06 2.64
C ILE A 263 -26.12 4.87 1.67
N GLY A 264 -26.45 3.67 2.15
CA GLY A 264 -26.57 2.47 1.32
C GLY A 264 -27.62 2.63 0.22
N ASN A 265 -28.76 3.22 0.55
CA ASN A 265 -29.88 3.47 -0.37
C ASN A 265 -29.59 4.54 -1.43
N PHE A 266 -28.55 5.37 -1.25
CA PHE A 266 -28.05 6.24 -2.31
C PHE A 266 -27.42 5.45 -3.48
N PHE A 267 -26.94 4.23 -3.22
CA PHE A 267 -26.40 3.35 -4.25
C PHE A 267 -27.47 2.36 -4.71
N SER A 268 -27.40 1.97 -5.99
CA SER A 268 -28.30 0.94 -6.53
C SER A 268 -28.17 -0.38 -5.73
N PRO A 269 -29.29 -1.07 -5.41
CA PRO A 269 -29.29 -2.28 -4.59
C PRO A 269 -28.38 -3.41 -5.10
N ILE A 270 -28.13 -3.46 -6.42
CA ILE A 270 -27.27 -4.46 -7.03
C ILE A 270 -25.77 -4.21 -6.78
N THR A 271 -25.40 -3.02 -6.28
CA THR A 271 -24.00 -2.63 -6.12
C THR A 271 -23.39 -3.21 -4.84
N VAL A 272 -22.08 -3.48 -4.89
CA VAL A 272 -21.34 -3.91 -3.71
C VAL A 272 -21.32 -2.85 -2.61
N LEU A 273 -21.35 -1.55 -2.97
CA LEU A 273 -21.37 -0.48 -1.98
C LEU A 273 -22.67 -0.46 -1.19
N HIS A 274 -23.83 -0.55 -1.87
CA HIS A 274 -25.13 -0.73 -1.21
C HIS A 274 -25.06 -1.89 -0.21
N ASN A 275 -24.71 -3.08 -0.71
CA ASN A 275 -24.61 -4.28 0.12
C ASN A 275 -23.65 -4.10 1.29
N LYS A 276 -22.53 -3.39 1.13
CA LYS A 276 -21.55 -3.17 2.21
C LYS A 276 -22.04 -2.21 3.28
N PHE A 277 -22.81 -1.19 2.91
CA PHE A 277 -23.42 -0.27 3.87
C PHE A 277 -24.58 -0.94 4.63
N ILE A 278 -25.44 -1.69 3.95
CA ILE A 278 -26.51 -2.48 4.60
C ILE A 278 -25.93 -3.55 5.53
N ASP A 279 -24.89 -4.26 5.09
CA ASP A 279 -24.14 -5.24 5.89
C ASP A 279 -23.52 -4.61 7.14
N LEU A 280 -23.00 -3.37 7.03
CA LEU A 280 -22.48 -2.59 8.17
C LEU A 280 -23.58 -2.17 9.13
N ALA A 281 -24.69 -1.66 8.62
CA ALA A 281 -25.84 -1.30 9.44
C ALA A 281 -26.37 -2.52 10.21
N SER A 282 -26.56 -3.66 9.54
CA SER A 282 -27.01 -4.90 10.15
C SER A 282 -26.06 -5.42 11.23
N PHE A 283 -24.74 -5.35 10.98
CA PHE A 283 -23.74 -5.75 11.98
C PHE A 283 -23.71 -4.81 13.19
N ILE A 284 -23.85 -3.50 12.99
CA ILE A 284 -23.91 -2.53 14.09
C ILE A 284 -25.15 -2.75 14.95
N ASP A 285 -26.29 -3.09 14.33
CA ASP A 285 -27.55 -3.32 15.04
C ASP A 285 -27.52 -4.60 15.89
N ASN A 286 -26.83 -5.65 15.39
CA ASN A 286 -26.62 -6.89 16.12
C ASN A 286 -25.16 -7.38 15.96
N PRO A 287 -24.23 -6.90 16.83
CA PRO A 287 -22.79 -7.12 16.70
C PRO A 287 -22.35 -8.51 17.18
N ASN A 288 -23.01 -9.57 16.71
CA ASN A 288 -22.63 -10.95 17.00
C ASN A 288 -21.75 -11.52 15.88
N ILE A 289 -20.47 -11.75 16.16
CA ILE A 289 -19.50 -12.27 15.18
C ILE A 289 -19.67 -13.77 14.86
N TYR A 290 -20.40 -14.51 15.70
CA TYR A 290 -20.55 -15.97 15.58
C TYR A 290 -21.87 -16.38 14.93
N SER A 291 -22.95 -15.62 15.15
CA SER A 291 -24.29 -15.94 14.65
C SER A 291 -24.82 -14.99 13.59
N SER A 292 -24.12 -13.89 13.28
CA SER A 292 -24.53 -12.95 12.23
C SER A 292 -24.10 -13.45 10.85
N ASN A 293 -25.04 -13.49 9.91
CA ASN A 293 -24.78 -13.79 8.50
C ASN A 293 -24.22 -12.58 7.72
N THR A 294 -23.68 -11.59 8.42
CA THR A 294 -23.06 -10.41 7.79
C THR A 294 -21.66 -10.73 7.29
N GLY A 295 -21.29 -10.14 6.15
CA GLY A 295 -19.93 -10.20 5.62
C GLY A 295 -18.90 -9.52 6.52
N ILE A 296 -19.33 -8.64 7.44
CA ILE A 296 -18.47 -8.05 8.47
C ILE A 296 -18.22 -9.07 9.59
N ALA A 297 -19.24 -9.76 10.10
CA ALA A 297 -19.06 -10.81 11.09
C ALA A 297 -18.10 -11.90 10.58
N TYR A 298 -18.28 -12.36 9.34
CA TYR A 298 -17.36 -13.33 8.72
C TYR A 298 -15.91 -12.83 8.66
N ARG A 299 -15.69 -11.53 8.41
CA ARG A 299 -14.35 -10.94 8.40
C ARG A 299 -13.77 -10.74 9.79
N ALA A 300 -14.59 -10.30 10.75
CA ALA A 300 -14.20 -10.13 12.13
C ALA A 300 -13.81 -11.48 12.75
N ASN A 301 -14.54 -12.55 12.45
CA ASN A 301 -14.27 -13.91 12.94
C ASN A 301 -12.91 -14.47 12.50
N ARG A 302 -12.27 -13.91 11.46
CA ARG A 302 -10.90 -14.30 11.06
C ARG A 302 -9.86 -13.97 12.12
N TYR A 303 -10.08 -12.95 12.95
CA TYR A 303 -9.16 -12.58 14.02
C TYR A 303 -9.13 -13.66 15.13
N PRO A 304 -10.26 -14.06 15.74
CA PRO A 304 -10.30 -15.19 16.66
C PRO A 304 -9.68 -16.46 16.09
N LEU A 305 -9.97 -16.79 14.82
CA LEU A 305 -9.39 -17.97 14.16
C LEU A 305 -7.86 -17.92 14.06
N LEU A 306 -7.31 -16.79 13.59
CA LEU A 306 -5.86 -16.59 13.53
C LEU A 306 -5.23 -16.54 14.92
N PHE A 307 -5.93 -15.98 15.91
CA PHE A 307 -5.44 -15.92 17.27
C PHE A 307 -5.34 -17.31 17.90
N GLN A 308 -6.33 -18.17 17.69
CA GLN A 308 -6.26 -19.58 18.12
C GLN A 308 -5.10 -20.32 17.46
N ALA A 309 -4.92 -20.16 16.14
CA ALA A 309 -3.80 -20.73 15.42
C ALA A 309 -2.45 -20.20 15.97
N PHE A 310 -2.35 -18.90 16.25
CA PHE A 310 -1.15 -18.29 16.81
C PHE A 310 -0.82 -18.85 18.20
N LEU A 311 -1.82 -19.00 19.07
CA LEU A 311 -1.63 -19.54 20.42
C LEU A 311 -1.13 -20.99 20.43
N SER A 312 -1.38 -21.76 19.36
CA SER A 312 -0.86 -23.11 19.23
C SER A 312 0.67 -23.16 19.06
N ARG A 313 1.26 -22.15 18.40
CA ARG A 313 2.71 -22.01 18.17
C ARG A 313 3.15 -20.54 18.15
N PRO A 314 3.17 -19.86 19.32
CA PRO A 314 3.36 -18.42 19.36
C PRO A 314 4.78 -17.97 18.98
N PHE A 315 5.80 -18.80 19.21
CA PHE A 315 7.20 -18.39 19.02
C PHE A 315 7.71 -18.58 17.58
N LEU A 316 7.49 -19.77 17.02
CA LEU A 316 8.02 -20.18 15.71
C LEU A 316 6.99 -20.10 14.57
N GLY A 317 5.71 -19.88 14.94
CA GLY A 317 4.61 -19.73 14.01
C GLY A 317 4.01 -21.04 13.54
N ASP A 318 2.83 -20.92 12.96
CA ASP A 318 2.03 -22.05 12.55
C ASP A 318 2.63 -22.82 11.37
N ALA A 319 3.47 -22.16 10.56
CA ALA A 319 4.17 -22.81 9.46
C ALA A 319 5.26 -23.80 9.91
N SER A 320 5.57 -23.86 11.21
CA SER A 320 6.65 -24.69 11.75
C SER A 320 6.31 -26.15 12.04
N TYR A 321 5.06 -26.54 11.80
CA TYR A 321 4.59 -27.91 12.03
C TYR A 321 3.37 -28.19 11.15
N ASN A 322 2.95 -29.46 11.10
CA ASN A 322 1.70 -29.83 10.45
C ASN A 322 0.51 -29.34 11.28
N SER A 323 -0.03 -28.18 10.91
CA SER A 323 -1.05 -27.47 11.67
C SER A 323 -2.45 -28.02 11.44
N ALA A 324 -3.23 -28.14 12.51
CA ALA A 324 -4.66 -28.42 12.44
C ALA A 324 -5.49 -27.18 12.02
N TYR A 325 -4.86 -26.01 11.87
CA TYR A 325 -5.50 -24.72 11.62
C TYR A 325 -5.34 -24.22 10.18
N GLU A 326 -5.10 -25.11 9.21
CA GLU A 326 -4.89 -24.74 7.80
C GLU A 326 -6.02 -23.86 7.25
N TYR A 327 -7.28 -24.18 7.58
CA TYR A 327 -8.43 -23.36 7.20
C TYR A 327 -8.34 -21.93 7.77
N ALA A 328 -7.96 -21.78 9.04
CA ALA A 328 -7.82 -20.48 9.69
C ALA A 328 -6.73 -19.65 9.03
N LEU A 329 -5.60 -20.27 8.67
CA LEU A 329 -4.53 -19.62 7.92
C LEU A 329 -4.97 -19.20 6.52
N ALA A 330 -5.69 -20.05 5.79
CA ALA A 330 -6.17 -19.74 4.45
C ALA A 330 -7.21 -18.60 4.48
N ALA A 331 -8.21 -18.68 5.36
CA ALA A 331 -9.22 -17.63 5.53
C ALA A 331 -8.61 -16.34 6.09
N GLY A 332 -7.62 -16.47 6.97
CA GLY A 332 -6.93 -15.37 7.64
C GLY A 332 -5.85 -14.68 6.80
N GLY A 333 -5.40 -15.27 5.69
CA GLY A 333 -4.44 -14.65 4.75
C GLY A 333 -4.89 -13.31 4.17
N HIS A 334 -6.16 -12.95 4.38
CA HIS A 334 -6.70 -11.62 4.12
C HIS A 334 -6.35 -10.54 5.14
N LEU A 335 -5.71 -10.85 6.27
CA LEU A 335 -5.31 -9.89 7.30
C LEU A 335 -3.79 -9.88 7.36
N TYR A 336 -3.13 -8.96 6.64
CA TYR A 336 -1.68 -9.01 6.39
C TYR A 336 -0.86 -9.22 7.66
N TRP A 337 -0.99 -8.32 8.64
CA TRP A 337 -0.16 -8.37 9.85
C TRP A 337 -0.45 -9.58 10.73
N MET A 338 -1.73 -9.86 10.97
CA MET A 338 -2.13 -10.98 11.83
C MET A 338 -1.78 -12.33 11.19
N SER A 339 -1.95 -12.45 9.87
CA SER A 339 -1.53 -13.63 9.11
C SER A 339 -0.02 -13.86 9.23
N ARG A 340 0.82 -12.83 9.03
CA ARG A 340 2.27 -12.96 9.19
C ARG A 340 2.69 -13.28 10.63
N LEU A 341 2.07 -12.66 11.63
CA LEU A 341 2.32 -12.97 13.04
C LEU A 341 1.98 -14.44 13.36
N THR A 342 0.84 -14.91 12.86
CA THR A 342 0.40 -16.31 13.05
C THR A 342 1.32 -17.29 12.34
N LEU A 343 1.67 -17.00 11.08
CA LEU A 343 2.48 -17.87 10.24
C LEU A 343 3.92 -17.99 10.74
N TRP A 344 4.52 -16.89 11.18
CA TRP A 344 5.95 -16.80 11.51
C TRP A 344 6.25 -16.82 13.01
N GLY A 345 5.23 -16.64 13.85
CA GLY A 345 5.39 -16.47 15.28
C GLY A 345 6.05 -15.13 15.64
N ILE A 346 6.25 -14.91 16.94
CA ILE A 346 6.82 -13.68 17.48
C ILE A 346 8.23 -13.43 16.93
N PHE A 347 9.08 -14.45 16.83
CA PHE A 347 10.47 -14.24 16.40
C PHE A 347 10.56 -13.86 14.93
N GLY A 348 9.87 -14.59 14.06
CA GLY A 348 9.82 -14.26 12.64
C GLY A 348 9.11 -12.91 12.41
N PHE A 349 8.01 -12.63 13.10
CA PHE A 349 7.34 -11.34 12.96
C PHE A 349 8.20 -10.16 13.45
N ALA A 350 8.84 -10.28 14.61
CA ALA A 350 9.71 -9.24 15.15
C ALA A 350 10.89 -8.92 14.23
N GLY A 351 11.55 -9.95 13.69
CA GLY A 351 12.61 -9.76 12.69
C GLY A 351 12.13 -9.00 11.45
N TYR A 352 10.90 -9.28 10.99
CA TYR A 352 10.31 -8.58 9.87
C TYR A 352 10.03 -7.10 10.19
N ILE A 353 9.49 -6.81 11.38
CA ILE A 353 9.28 -5.43 11.85
C ILE A 353 10.60 -4.67 11.95
N VAL A 354 11.68 -5.30 12.43
CA VAL A 354 13.02 -4.69 12.47
C VAL A 354 13.48 -4.32 11.06
N ILE A 355 13.29 -5.20 10.08
CA ILE A 355 13.65 -4.91 8.69
C ILE A 355 12.87 -3.71 8.16
N LEU A 356 11.53 -3.69 8.33
CA LEU A 356 10.70 -2.56 7.90
C LEU A 356 11.11 -1.25 8.59
N TYR A 357 11.40 -1.31 9.89
CA TYR A 357 11.91 -0.16 10.64
C TYR A 357 13.21 0.36 10.04
N LYS A 358 14.18 -0.52 9.75
CA LYS A 358 15.46 -0.14 9.16
C LYS A 358 15.32 0.39 7.74
N VAL A 359 14.31 -0.03 6.99
CA VAL A 359 14.00 0.48 5.65
C VAL A 359 13.38 1.88 5.71
N PHE A 360 12.31 2.07 6.49
CA PHE A 360 11.49 3.29 6.41
C PHE A 360 11.95 4.44 7.32
N VAL A 361 12.58 4.17 8.46
CA VAL A 361 13.05 5.22 9.38
C VAL A 361 14.09 6.16 8.74
N PRO A 362 15.08 5.67 7.97
CA PRO A 362 15.99 6.57 7.27
C PRO A 362 15.31 7.47 6.24
N VAL A 363 14.15 7.05 5.70
CA VAL A 363 13.36 7.87 4.75
C VAL A 363 12.61 8.98 5.50
N LEU A 364 12.00 8.66 6.64
CA LEU A 364 11.39 9.66 7.54
C LEU A 364 12.37 10.78 7.92
N LYS A 365 13.65 10.42 8.14
CA LYS A 365 14.71 11.37 8.49
C LYS A 365 15.13 12.30 7.34
N MET A 366 14.78 11.99 6.09
CA MET A 366 15.06 12.87 4.93
C MET A 366 14.17 14.12 4.90
N PHE A 367 13.03 14.07 5.58
CA PHE A 367 12.02 15.12 5.54
C PHE A 367 12.17 16.12 6.67
N ASN A 368 11.86 17.39 6.39
CA ASN A 368 11.61 18.38 7.43
C ASN A 368 10.42 17.95 8.30
N GLU A 369 10.31 18.52 9.50
CA GLU A 369 9.28 18.14 10.48
C GLU A 369 7.87 18.15 9.91
N GLU A 370 7.60 19.11 9.04
CA GLU A 370 6.29 19.27 8.47
C GLU A 370 5.94 18.17 7.46
N PHE A 371 6.77 17.95 6.45
CA PHE A 371 6.52 16.90 5.47
C PHE A 371 6.62 15.52 6.10
N ARG A 372 7.48 15.36 7.12
CA ARG A 372 7.62 14.13 7.90
C ARG A 372 6.31 13.70 8.53
N PHE A 373 5.48 14.63 9.02
CA PHE A 373 4.14 14.30 9.53
C PHE A 373 3.25 13.69 8.46
N TYR A 374 3.16 14.32 7.28
CA TYR A 374 2.33 13.80 6.19
C TYR A 374 2.84 12.45 5.68
N TYR A 375 4.17 12.28 5.58
CA TYR A 375 4.77 11.00 5.26
C TYR A 375 4.50 9.93 6.32
N PHE A 376 4.52 10.29 7.61
CA PHE A 376 4.14 9.39 8.69
C PHE A 376 2.69 8.93 8.56
N LEU A 377 1.76 9.84 8.22
CA LEU A 377 0.38 9.47 7.90
C LEU A 377 0.28 8.54 6.69
N SER A 378 1.11 8.73 5.67
CA SER A 378 1.18 7.82 4.51
C SER A 378 1.59 6.40 4.93
N LEU A 379 2.60 6.26 5.79
CA LEU A 379 3.01 4.98 6.37
C LEU A 379 1.91 4.38 7.24
N LEU A 380 1.33 5.19 8.13
CA LEU A 380 0.27 4.77 9.04
C LEU A 380 -0.95 4.25 8.26
N GLY A 381 -1.34 4.90 7.17
CA GLY A 381 -2.44 4.46 6.31
C GLY A 381 -2.22 3.05 5.75
N VAL A 382 -1.01 2.76 5.27
CA VAL A 382 -0.66 1.41 4.77
C VAL A 382 -0.62 0.38 5.90
N ILE A 383 -0.07 0.76 7.07
CA ILE A 383 -0.04 -0.12 8.26
C ILE A 383 -1.46 -0.46 8.72
N ILE A 384 -2.33 0.53 8.90
CA ILE A 384 -3.73 0.29 9.31
C ILE A 384 -4.45 -0.58 8.27
N LEU A 385 -4.22 -0.33 6.98
CA LEU A 385 -4.81 -1.15 5.93
C LEU A 385 -4.39 -2.62 6.04
N GLY A 386 -3.14 -2.91 6.43
CA GLY A 386 -2.66 -4.27 6.63
C GLY A 386 -3.32 -5.03 7.78
N PHE A 387 -3.94 -4.33 8.74
CA PHE A 387 -4.78 -4.98 9.75
C PHE A 387 -6.15 -5.34 9.17
N LEU A 388 -6.68 -4.57 8.20
CA LEU A 388 -8.01 -4.82 7.64
C LEU A 388 -7.98 -5.71 6.40
N LYS A 389 -6.82 -5.79 5.74
CA LYS A 389 -6.69 -6.43 4.44
C LYS A 389 -5.27 -6.94 4.18
N ASN A 390 -5.16 -7.86 3.23
CA ASN A 390 -3.89 -8.30 2.69
C ASN A 390 -3.22 -7.12 1.99
N LEU A 391 -1.94 -6.89 2.27
CA LEU A 391 -1.10 -5.98 1.53
C LEU A 391 -0.33 -6.82 0.50
N GLY A 392 -0.16 -6.29 -0.69
CA GLY A 392 0.60 -6.95 -1.72
C GLY A 392 0.91 -6.00 -2.84
N GLY A 393 1.86 -6.40 -3.67
CA GLY A 393 2.33 -5.58 -4.77
C GLY A 393 3.46 -4.64 -4.39
N ARG A 394 4.05 -4.06 -5.43
CA ARG A 394 5.23 -3.19 -5.37
C ARG A 394 4.86 -1.72 -5.26
N GLU A 395 3.63 -1.38 -5.63
CA GLU A 395 3.10 -0.03 -5.73
C GLU A 395 3.18 0.73 -4.40
N PRO A 396 2.84 0.15 -3.23
CA PRO A 396 3.01 0.84 -1.93
C PRO A 396 4.48 1.17 -1.64
N TYR A 397 5.40 0.25 -1.92
CA TYR A 397 6.85 0.51 -1.75
C TYR A 397 7.33 1.61 -2.70
N ILE A 398 6.97 1.55 -3.98
CA ILE A 398 7.33 2.57 -4.96
C ILE A 398 6.78 3.94 -4.55
N MET A 399 5.54 3.99 -4.06
CA MET A 399 4.94 5.22 -3.56
C MET A 399 5.74 5.81 -2.38
N LEU A 400 6.00 5.00 -1.36
CA LEU A 400 6.64 5.43 -0.12
C LEU A 400 8.15 5.70 -0.26
N LEU A 401 8.85 5.00 -1.15
CA LEU A 401 10.31 5.06 -1.27
C LEU A 401 10.80 5.85 -2.48
N ILE A 402 9.98 6.03 -3.52
CA ILE A 402 10.39 6.70 -4.77
C ILE A 402 9.54 7.93 -5.04
N ILE A 403 8.22 7.78 -5.16
CA ILE A 403 7.34 8.88 -5.60
C ILE A 403 7.27 9.98 -4.55
N ILE A 404 6.88 9.66 -3.32
CA ILE A 404 6.71 10.67 -2.27
C ILE A 404 8.03 11.39 -1.95
N PRO A 405 9.18 10.70 -1.77
CA PRO A 405 10.46 11.39 -1.62
C PRO A 405 10.82 12.27 -2.82
N GLY A 406 10.53 11.85 -4.06
CA GLY A 406 10.79 12.68 -5.24
C GLY A 406 9.89 13.91 -5.33
N LEU A 407 8.63 13.81 -4.90
CA LEU A 407 7.72 14.96 -4.78
C LEU A 407 8.20 15.94 -3.68
N TYR A 408 8.75 15.44 -2.59
CA TYR A 408 9.40 16.28 -1.57
C TYR A 408 10.59 17.05 -2.15
N TYR A 409 11.47 16.38 -2.88
CA TYR A 409 12.61 17.04 -3.53
C TYR A 409 12.18 18.07 -4.56
N LEU A 410 11.13 17.79 -5.31
CA LEU A 410 10.52 18.73 -6.24
C LEU A 410 10.03 19.98 -5.50
N TYR A 411 9.38 19.82 -4.34
CA TYR A 411 8.98 20.94 -3.49
C TYR A 411 10.19 21.79 -3.07
N TYR A 412 11.21 21.16 -2.50
CA TYR A 412 12.38 21.86 -1.99
C TYR A 412 13.17 22.62 -3.06
N GLN A 413 13.37 21.99 -4.22
CA GLN A 413 14.10 22.60 -5.33
C GLN A 413 13.43 23.91 -5.78
N THR A 414 12.11 23.94 -5.83
CA THR A 414 11.37 25.14 -6.26
C THR A 414 11.27 26.25 -5.21
N GLN A 415 11.57 25.96 -3.94
CA GLN A 415 11.58 26.97 -2.87
C GLN A 415 12.97 27.61 -2.67
N ASN A 416 13.97 27.25 -3.48
CA ASN A 416 15.38 27.68 -3.32
C ASN A 416 15.96 27.44 -1.91
N ILE A 417 15.39 26.51 -1.14
CA ILE A 417 15.89 26.17 0.19
C ILE A 417 17.13 25.26 0.00
N PRO A 418 18.32 25.66 0.49
CA PRO A 418 19.52 24.84 0.35
C PRO A 418 19.31 23.48 1.03
N TYR A 419 19.67 22.42 0.31
CA TYR A 419 19.53 21.06 0.80
C TYR A 419 20.46 20.84 2.00
N ARG A 420 19.89 20.52 3.17
CA ARG A 420 20.66 20.26 4.42
C ARG A 420 21.57 19.03 4.37
N GLY A 421 21.57 18.24 3.29
CA GLY A 421 22.44 17.06 3.16
C GLY A 421 23.87 17.36 2.69
N ARG A 422 24.35 18.61 2.82
CA ARG A 422 25.74 18.98 2.53
C ARG A 422 26.66 19.00 3.77
N ASN A 423 26.12 18.78 4.98
CA ASN A 423 26.86 18.88 6.23
C ASN A 423 26.70 17.62 7.11
N VAL A 424 27.13 16.46 6.62
CA VAL A 424 27.53 15.35 7.48
C VAL A 424 28.70 14.67 6.77
N ASP A 425 29.87 15.31 6.88
CA ASP A 425 31.14 14.61 6.84
C ASP A 425 31.35 13.89 8.19
#